data_AF-A0A6N8VIQ6-F1
#
_entry.id   AF-A0A6N8VIQ6-F1
#
_cell.length_a   1.000
_cell.length_b   1.000
_cell.length_c   1.000
_cell.angle_alpha   90.00
_cell.angle_beta   90.00
_cell.angle_gamma   90.00
#
_symmetry.space_group_name_H-M   'P 1'
#
loop_
_entity.id
_entity.type
_entity.pdbx_description
1 polymer ?
#
loop_
_entity_poly.entity_id
_entity_poly.type
_entity_poly.pdbx_seq_one_letter_code
_entity_poly.pdbx_strand_id
1 'polypeptide(L)' 'MKYAKLINKTTDDLQVDLRELVEKKLNLELQGRDRNTANCHRFKSHRRDIARIKTLLKQREKEQS' A
#
# COMPACT_ATOMS: atom_id res chain seq x y z
N MET A 1 -7.34 -2.34 -1.23
CA MET A 1 -7.06 -2.96 -2.55
C MET A 1 -7.51 -4.42 -2.57
N LYS A 2 -8.06 -4.92 -3.69
CA LYS A 2 -8.35 -6.35 -3.89
C LYS A 2 -7.10 -7.05 -4.44
N TYR A 3 -6.73 -8.21 -3.87
CA TYR A 3 -5.52 -8.96 -4.25
C TYR A 3 -5.50 -9.35 -5.73
N ALA A 4 -6.63 -9.78 -6.29
CA ALA A 4 -6.75 -10.12 -7.72
C ALA A 4 -6.32 -8.98 -8.67
N LYS A 5 -6.50 -7.71 -8.27
CA LYS A 5 -6.06 -6.56 -9.08
C LYS A 5 -4.55 -6.33 -9.03
N LEU A 6 -3.88 -6.79 -7.97
CA LEU A 6 -2.43 -6.64 -7.78
C LEU A 6 -1.64 -7.68 -8.58
N ILE A 7 -2.16 -8.91 -8.70
CA ILE A 7 -1.50 -9.99 -9.44
C ILE A 7 -1.34 -9.65 -10.93
N ASN A 8 -2.34 -9.00 -11.52
CA ASN A 8 -2.34 -8.62 -12.93
C ASN A 8 -1.43 -7.42 -13.26
N LYS A 9 -0.86 -6.74 -12.26
CA LYS A 9 0.04 -5.60 -12.46
C LYS A 9 1.48 -6.07 -12.63
N THR A 10 2.25 -5.33 -13.43
CA THR A 10 3.70 -5.58 -13.55
C THR A 10 4.43 -5.24 -12.26
N THR A 11 5.68 -5.69 -12.11
CA THR A 11 6.49 -5.40 -10.92
C THR A 11 6.78 -3.90 -10.79
N ASP A 12 6.98 -3.20 -11.91
CA ASP A 12 7.20 -1.75 -11.93
C ASP A 12 5.94 -0.99 -11.51
N ASP A 13 4.76 -1.39 -12.01
CA ASP A 13 3.48 -0.80 -11.60
C ASP A 13 3.23 -0.96 -10.08
N LEU A 14 3.63 -2.11 -9.52
CA LEU A 14 3.51 -2.35 -8.07
C LEU A 14 4.45 -1.45 -7.25
N GLN A 15 5.63 -1.13 -7.78
CA GLN A 15 6.54 -0.18 -7.12
C GLN A 15 6.01 1.25 -7.17
N VAL A 16 5.41 1.65 -8.30
CA VAL A 16 4.73 2.95 -8.44
C VAL A 16 3.57 3.05 -7.45
N ASP A 17 2.68 2.05 -7.43
CA ASP A 17 1.56 1.96 -6.48
C ASP A 17 2.06 2.05 -5.02
N LEU A 18 3.17 1.39 -4.70
CA LEU A 18 3.75 1.42 -3.37
C LEU A 18 4.19 2.84 -2.98
N ARG A 19 4.87 3.55 -3.88
CA ARG A 19 5.31 4.93 -3.64
C ARG A 19 4.13 5.85 -3.41
N GLU A 20 3.10 5.77 -4.26
CA GLU A 20 1.88 6.58 -4.08
C GLU A 20 1.17 6.31 -2.75
N LEU A 21 1.07 5.04 -2.35
CA LEU A 21 0.40 4.68 -1.09
C LEU A 21 1.17 5.17 0.13
N VAL A 22 2.51 5.21 0.06
CA VAL A 22 3.36 5.77 1.11
C VAL A 22 3.17 7.28 1.20
N GLU A 23 3.13 7.98 0.08
CA GLU A 23 2.89 9.43 0.04
C GLU A 23 1.48 9.77 0.55
N LYS A 24 0.46 9.03 0.13
CA LYS A 24 -0.91 9.15 0.65
C LYS A 24 -0.97 8.91 2.16
N LYS A 25 -0.22 7.94 2.68
CA LYS A 25 -0.10 7.71 4.13
C LYS A 25 0.52 8.92 4.82
N LEU A 26 1.62 9.47 4.30
CA LEU A 26 2.29 10.65 4.86
C LEU A 26 1.34 11.86 4.88
N ASN A 27 0.64 12.11 3.77
CA ASN A 27 -0.35 13.19 3.68
C ASN A 27 -1.49 13.00 4.69
N LEU A 28 -1.99 11.77 4.86
CA LEU A 28 -3.00 11.46 5.88
C LEU A 28 -2.45 11.64 7.30
N GLU A 29 -1.19 11.29 7.57
CA GLU A 29 -0.56 11.48 8.88
C GLU A 29 -0.35 12.97 9.19
N LEU A 30 0.03 13.76 8.18
CA LEU A 30 0.14 15.22 8.29
C LEU A 30 -1.23 15.88 8.52
N GLN A 31 -2.28 15.43 7.81
CA GLN A 31 -3.67 15.87 8.02
C GLN A 31 -4.25 15.39 9.36
N GLY A 32 -3.86 14.20 9.80
CA GLY A 32 -4.35 13.52 11.01
C GLY A 32 -3.69 13.97 12.31
N ARG A 33 -2.84 15.00 12.27
CA ARG A 33 -2.36 15.70 13.50
C ARG A 33 -3.49 16.39 14.25
N ASP A 34 -4.63 16.60 13.60
CA ASP A 34 -5.87 16.98 14.25
C ASP A 34 -6.63 15.72 14.70
N ARG A 35 -7.05 15.65 15.97
CA ARG A 35 -7.49 14.44 16.69
C ARG A 35 -8.83 13.85 16.21
N ASN A 36 -9.01 13.68 14.90
CA ASN A 36 -10.25 13.18 14.32
C ASN A 36 -10.17 11.69 14.03
N THR A 37 -10.81 10.89 14.89
CA THR A 37 -10.92 9.42 14.80
C THR A 37 -11.66 8.94 13.54
N ALA A 38 -12.33 9.83 12.81
CA ALA A 38 -13.03 9.55 11.56
C ALA A 38 -12.15 8.89 10.47
N ASN A 39 -10.83 9.14 10.49
CA ASN A 39 -9.92 8.63 9.47
C ASN A 39 -9.15 7.35 9.87
N CYS A 40 -9.34 6.81 11.08
CA CYS A 40 -8.62 5.61 11.56
C CYS A 40 -8.74 4.40 10.61
N HIS A 41 -9.90 4.20 9.98
CA HIS A 41 -10.11 3.12 9.02
C HIS A 41 -9.24 3.28 7.75
N ARG A 42 -9.04 4.52 7.29
CA ARG A 42 -8.22 4.82 6.10
C ARG A 42 -6.76 4.48 6.36
N PHE A 43 -6.21 4.85 7.52
CA PHE A 43 -4.85 4.45 7.91
C PHE A 43 -4.68 2.93 7.93
N LYS A 44 -5.64 2.20 8.52
CA LYS A 44 -5.61 0.74 8.58
C LYS A 44 -5.69 0.11 7.18
N SER A 45 -6.50 0.68 6.28
CA SER A 45 -6.59 0.24 4.89
C SER A 45 -5.28 0.46 4.14
N HIS A 46 -4.66 1.64 4.25
CA HIS A 46 -3.41 1.96 3.56
C HIS A 46 -2.27 1.06 4.05
N ARG A 47 -2.15 0.83 5.38
CA ARG A 47 -1.15 -0.10 5.92
C ARG A 47 -1.31 -1.53 5.38
N ARG A 48 -2.55 -2.03 5.29
CA ARG A 48 -2.83 -3.36 4.75
C ARG A 48 -2.51 -3.45 3.26
N ASP A 49 -2.81 -2.41 2.50
CA ASP A 49 -2.55 -2.37 1.07
C ASP A 49 -1.04 -2.32 0.77
N ILE A 50 -0.28 -1.53 1.53
CA ILE A 50 1.19 -1.52 1.48
C ILE A 50 1.76 -2.91 1.79
N ALA A 51 1.27 -3.56 2.85
CA ALA A 51 1.74 -4.89 3.24
C ALA A 51 1.50 -5.92 2.13
N ARG A 52 0.32 -5.91 1.50
CA ARG A 52 -0.02 -6.82 0.39
C ARG A 52 0.91 -6.65 -0.82
N ILE A 53 1.21 -5.41 -1.19
CA ILE A 53 2.13 -5.13 -2.31
C ILE A 53 3.52 -5.66 -1.99
N LYS A 54 4.03 -5.39 -0.79
CA LYS A 54 5.34 -5.90 -0.34
C LYS A 54 5.39 -7.42 -0.34
N THR A 55 4.34 -8.10 0.12
CA THR A 55 4.25 -9.56 0.07
C THR A 55 4.30 -10.08 -1.36
N LEU A 56 3.56 -9.48 -2.29
CA LEU A 56 3.55 -9.90 -3.69
C LEU A 56 4.91 -9.67 -4.36
N LEU A 57 5.57 -8.54 -4.10
CA LEU A 57 6.93 -8.28 -4.58
C LEU A 57 7.91 -9.33 -4.05
N LYS A 58 7.84 -9.65 -2.75
CA LYS A 58 8.70 -10.68 -2.14
C LYS A 58 8.43 -12.08 -2.71
N GLN A 59 7.17 -12.39 -2.99
CA GLN A 59 6.80 -13.66 -3.63
C GLN A 59 7.41 -13.75 -5.03
N ARG A 60 7.30 -12.68 -5.84
CA ARG A 60 7.91 -12.62 -7.18
C ARG A 60 9.43 -12.72 -7.14
N GLU A 61 10.09 -12.06 -6.19
CA GLU A 61 11.55 -12.21 -5.98
C GLU A 61 11.93 -13.66 -5.71
N LYS A 62 11.14 -14.36 -4.88
CA LYS A 62 11.40 -15.76 -4.52
C LYS A 62 11.12 -16.73 -5.67
N GLU A 63 10.13 -16.45 -6.52
CA GLU A 63 9.83 -17.26 -7.72
C GLU A 63 10.88 -17.10 -8.82
N GLN A 64 11.63 -15.99 -8.82
CA GLN A 64 12.71 -15.71 -9.78
C GLN A 64 14.09 -16.17 -9.29
N SER A 65 14.20 -16.65 -8.04
CA SER A 65 15.44 -17.17 -7.42
C SER A 65 15.43 -18.70 -7.38
#